data_AF-A0A357R3C9-F1
#
_entry.id   AF-A0A357R3C9-F1
#
_cell.length_a   1.000
_cell.length_b   1.000
_cell.length_c   1.000
_cell.angle_alpha   90.00
_cell.angle_beta   90.00
_cell.angle_gamma   90.00
#
_symmetry.space_group_name_H-M   'P 1'
#
loop_
_entity.id
_entity.type
_entity.pdbx_description
1 polymer ?
#
loop_
_entity_poly.entity_id
_entity_poly.type
_entity_poly.pdbx_seq_one_letter_code
_entity_poly.pdbx_strand_id
1 'polypeptide(L)'
;MAEGNELVTAHTLAAALRLSVDTIWRYTREKTIPFVRLGAKQYRYRLDDVIAALHSPTIREKETGYVTDPTKPFTYQDYLKIPEEPGYRYEVLDGELVKDPSPSILHQFVSQMLFEIIKAYFKETDPGGLLLYAPVDVTLGDTTVVQPDILYIAKQRRGIIKDFGVHGAPTLAVEILSPSTRRKDCLKKLQIYR
;
A
#
# COMPACT_ATOMS: atom_id res chain seq x y z
N MET A 1 -32.87 15.45 -5.89
CA MET A 1 -32.87 16.88 -5.53
C MET A 1 -31.53 17.18 -4.86
N ALA A 2 -31.04 18.41 -4.95
CA ALA A 2 -29.62 18.79 -4.95
C ALA A 2 -28.80 18.48 -3.67
N GLU A 3 -27.68 17.75 -3.82
CA GLU A 3 -26.62 17.66 -2.79
C GLU A 3 -25.19 17.93 -3.32
N GLY A 4 -24.99 18.22 -4.61
CA GLY A 4 -23.64 18.35 -5.22
C GLY A 4 -22.97 19.72 -5.13
N ASN A 5 -23.50 20.70 -4.38
CA ASN A 5 -23.02 22.09 -4.44
C ASN A 5 -22.45 22.64 -3.12
N GLU A 6 -22.29 21.80 -2.09
CA GLU A 6 -21.85 22.24 -0.77
C GLU A 6 -20.32 22.33 -0.67
N LEU A 7 -19.84 23.48 -0.18
CA LEU A 7 -18.42 23.72 0.07
C LEU A 7 -18.02 23.15 1.43
N VAL A 8 -17.29 22.05 1.41
CA VAL A 8 -16.89 21.34 2.63
C VAL A 8 -15.53 21.79 3.14
N THR A 9 -15.30 21.60 4.44
CA THR A 9 -14.00 21.92 5.08
C THR A 9 -12.94 20.88 4.77
N ALA A 10 -11.68 21.16 5.08
CA ALA A 10 -10.61 20.15 4.97
C ALA A 10 -10.87 18.93 5.86
N HIS A 11 -11.49 19.10 7.04
CA HIS A 11 -11.81 18.02 7.96
C HIS A 11 -12.96 17.16 7.42
N THR A 12 -13.99 17.80 6.90
CA THR A 12 -15.14 17.12 6.29
C THR A 12 -14.71 16.39 5.01
N LEU A 13 -13.87 17.02 4.18
CA LEU A 13 -13.29 16.39 3.00
C LEU A 13 -12.39 15.21 3.38
N ALA A 14 -11.56 15.37 4.42
CA ALA A 14 -10.73 14.31 4.96
C ALA A 14 -11.59 13.12 5.44
N ALA A 15 -12.67 13.35 6.17
CA ALA A 15 -13.59 12.30 6.59
C ALA A 15 -14.28 11.62 5.39
N ALA A 16 -14.80 12.39 4.44
CA ALA A 16 -15.49 11.88 3.26
C ALA A 16 -14.58 11.05 2.35
N LEU A 17 -13.32 11.47 2.19
CA LEU A 17 -12.31 10.77 1.39
C LEU A 17 -11.52 9.73 2.19
N ARG A 18 -11.78 9.60 3.51
CA ARG A 18 -11.01 8.79 4.48
C ARG A 18 -9.50 9.08 4.44
N LEU A 19 -9.13 10.36 4.42
CA LEU A 19 -7.75 10.88 4.42
C LEU A 19 -7.44 11.60 5.72
N SER A 20 -6.15 11.85 5.99
CA SER A 20 -5.75 12.80 7.03
C SER A 20 -5.95 14.25 6.55
N VAL A 21 -6.25 15.14 7.49
CA VAL A 21 -6.35 16.58 7.23
C VAL A 21 -5.05 17.14 6.67
N ASP A 22 -3.90 16.67 7.18
CA ASP A 22 -2.58 17.04 6.66
C ASP A 22 -2.40 16.71 5.19
N THR A 23 -3.01 15.61 4.73
CA THR A 23 -2.92 15.25 3.32
C THR A 23 -3.78 16.15 2.46
N ILE A 24 -4.97 16.54 2.93
CA ILE A 24 -5.78 17.55 2.25
C ILE A 24 -5.00 18.86 2.14
N TRP A 25 -4.33 19.29 3.21
CA TRP A 25 -3.48 20.49 3.18
C TRP A 25 -2.28 20.37 2.26
N ARG A 26 -1.62 19.20 2.22
CA ARG A 26 -0.54 18.93 1.27
C ARG A 26 -1.02 19.08 -0.17
N TYR A 27 -2.12 18.43 -0.54
CA TYR A 27 -2.69 18.53 -1.89
C TYR A 27 -3.16 19.93 -2.24
N THR A 28 -3.62 20.69 -1.24
CA THR A 28 -3.97 22.10 -1.42
C THR A 28 -2.73 22.95 -1.72
N ARG A 29 -1.60 22.71 -1.02
CA ARG A 29 -0.32 23.41 -1.26
C ARG A 29 0.28 23.04 -2.62
N GLU A 30 0.22 21.77 -2.97
CA GLU A 30 0.75 21.20 -4.23
C GLU A 30 -0.19 21.44 -5.42
N LYS A 31 -1.37 22.04 -5.19
CA LYS A 31 -2.41 22.32 -6.20
C LYS A 31 -2.88 21.06 -6.95
N THR A 32 -2.81 19.91 -6.29
CA THR A 32 -3.23 18.60 -6.84
C THR A 32 -4.74 18.41 -6.79
N ILE A 33 -5.44 19.14 -5.90
CA ILE A 33 -6.90 19.12 -5.80
C ILE A 33 -7.46 20.55 -5.96
N PRO A 34 -8.62 20.71 -6.60
CA PRO A 34 -9.31 21.99 -6.70
C PRO A 34 -9.79 22.45 -5.33
N PHE A 35 -9.69 23.76 -5.08
CA PHE A 35 -10.13 24.39 -3.84
C PHE A 35 -10.64 25.81 -4.11
N VAL A 36 -11.52 26.28 -3.23
CA VAL A 36 -11.99 27.66 -3.17
C VAL A 36 -11.32 28.34 -1.97
N ARG A 37 -10.62 29.44 -2.20
CA ARG A 37 -9.99 30.23 -1.14
C ARG A 37 -10.96 31.33 -0.69
N LEU A 38 -11.37 31.29 0.56
CA LEU A 38 -12.29 32.27 1.15
C LEU A 38 -11.59 33.38 1.95
N GLY A 39 -10.29 33.23 2.21
CA GLY A 39 -9.51 34.22 2.97
C GLY A 39 -8.03 33.84 3.10
N ALA A 40 -7.32 34.52 4.01
CA ALA A 40 -5.96 34.14 4.36
C ALA A 40 -5.97 32.75 5.05
N LYS A 41 -5.42 31.74 4.38
CA LYS A 41 -5.35 30.34 4.86
C LYS A 41 -6.70 29.65 5.07
N GLN A 42 -7.80 30.19 4.53
CA GLN A 42 -9.12 29.56 4.61
C GLN A 42 -9.49 28.93 3.27
N TYR A 43 -9.59 27.60 3.26
CA TYR A 43 -9.88 26.79 2.07
C TYR A 43 -11.19 26.02 2.23
N ARG A 44 -11.90 25.86 1.12
CA ARG A 44 -13.08 25.02 0.97
C ARG A 44 -12.97 24.17 -0.28
N TYR A 45 -13.68 23.07 -0.30
CA TYR A 45 -13.57 22.08 -1.35
C TYR A 45 -14.95 21.66 -1.82
N ARG A 46 -15.05 21.33 -3.10
CA ARG A 46 -16.21 20.66 -3.67
C ARG A 46 -15.85 19.20 -3.81
N LEU A 47 -16.62 18.32 -3.17
CA LEU A 47 -16.27 16.91 -3.08
C LEU A 47 -16.15 16.28 -4.48
N ASP A 48 -17.12 16.53 -5.35
CA ASP A 48 -17.17 15.99 -6.70
C ASP A 48 -15.98 16.45 -7.56
N ASP A 49 -15.62 17.73 -7.49
CA ASP A 49 -14.48 18.28 -8.24
C ASP A 49 -13.16 17.70 -7.74
N VAL A 50 -13.02 17.53 -6.41
CA VAL A 50 -11.83 16.90 -5.82
C VAL A 50 -11.74 15.44 -6.25
N ILE A 51 -12.85 14.71 -6.23
CA ILE A 51 -12.92 13.33 -6.71
C ILE A 51 -12.54 13.28 -8.19
N ALA A 52 -13.10 14.13 -9.04
CA ALA A 52 -12.78 14.17 -10.47
C ALA A 52 -11.30 14.50 -10.73
N ALA A 53 -10.73 15.47 -10.01
CA ALA A 53 -9.32 15.84 -10.14
C ALA A 53 -8.37 14.72 -9.68
N LEU A 54 -8.72 14.00 -8.62
CA LEU A 54 -7.97 12.82 -8.16
C LEU A 54 -8.06 11.65 -9.15
N HIS A 55 -9.05 11.64 -10.05
CA HIS A 55 -9.21 10.65 -11.12
C HIS A 55 -8.54 11.03 -12.45
N SER A 56 -7.89 12.20 -12.58
CA SER A 56 -7.27 12.69 -13.83
C SER A 56 -6.07 11.83 -14.32
N PRO A 57 -5.82 11.71 -15.64
CA PRO A 57 -4.97 10.68 -16.22
C PRO A 57 -3.51 11.16 -16.29
N THR A 58 -2.76 10.99 -15.21
CA THR A 58 -1.30 10.82 -15.31
C THR A 58 -1.03 9.35 -15.63
N ILE A 59 0.04 9.02 -16.36
CA ILE A 59 0.43 7.62 -16.69
C ILE A 59 0.29 6.75 -15.44
N ARG A 60 -0.68 5.81 -15.45
CA ARG A 60 -0.93 4.87 -14.36
C ARG A 60 -0.61 3.46 -14.84
N GLU A 61 0.06 2.69 -14.00
CA GLU A 61 -0.02 1.23 -14.07
C GLU A 61 -1.49 0.79 -13.91
N LYS A 62 -1.83 -0.36 -14.51
CA LYS A 62 -3.20 -0.88 -14.62
C LYS A 62 -3.80 -1.14 -13.22
N GLU A 63 -5.08 -0.78 -13.03
CA GLU A 63 -5.79 -0.95 -11.75
C GLU A 63 -5.84 -2.42 -11.32
N THR A 64 -5.71 -2.65 -10.01
CA THR A 64 -5.65 -3.97 -9.38
C THR A 64 -7.05 -4.59 -9.29
N GLY A 65 -7.17 -5.85 -9.67
CA GLY A 65 -8.44 -6.57 -9.62
C GLY A 65 -8.59 -7.27 -8.28
N TYR A 66 -9.56 -6.84 -7.46
CA TYR A 66 -9.91 -7.56 -6.24
C TYR A 66 -10.87 -8.69 -6.59
N VAL A 67 -10.50 -9.93 -6.27
CA VAL A 67 -11.44 -11.05 -6.29
C VAL A 67 -11.91 -11.25 -4.86
N THR A 68 -13.15 -10.85 -4.59
CA THR A 68 -13.79 -11.06 -3.28
C THR A 68 -14.95 -12.03 -3.44
N ASP A 69 -14.89 -13.17 -2.74
CA ASP A 69 -16.06 -14.01 -2.53
C ASP A 69 -16.56 -13.74 -1.10
N PRO A 70 -17.72 -13.07 -0.92
CA PRO A 70 -18.23 -12.73 0.40
C PRO A 70 -18.68 -13.96 1.22
N THR A 71 -18.70 -15.16 0.63
CA THR A 71 -19.16 -16.38 1.30
C THR A 71 -18.04 -17.27 1.81
N LYS A 72 -16.80 -17.10 1.33
CA LYS A 72 -15.64 -17.88 1.78
C LYS A 72 -14.34 -17.04 1.71
N PRO A 73 -13.71 -16.71 2.84
CA PRO A 73 -12.43 -16.01 2.84
C PRO A 73 -11.34 -16.90 2.21
N PHE A 74 -10.44 -16.28 1.45
CA PHE A 74 -9.23 -16.94 0.97
C PHE A 74 -8.32 -17.29 2.15
N THR A 75 -7.85 -18.53 2.17
CA THR A 75 -6.88 -19.00 3.17
C THR A 75 -5.49 -19.19 2.56
N TYR A 76 -4.46 -19.36 3.39
CA TYR A 76 -3.13 -19.77 2.96
C TYR A 76 -3.17 -21.05 2.10
N GLN A 77 -4.05 -22.01 2.44
CA GLN A 77 -4.23 -23.24 1.67
C GLN A 77 -4.86 -23.00 0.30
N ASP A 78 -5.68 -21.96 0.16
CA ASP A 78 -6.23 -21.56 -1.14
C ASP A 78 -5.19 -20.76 -1.95
N TYR A 79 -4.42 -19.90 -1.27
CA TYR A 79 -3.29 -19.16 -1.85
C TYR A 79 -2.27 -20.09 -2.52
N LEU A 80 -1.87 -21.18 -1.85
CA LEU A 80 -0.93 -22.17 -2.40
C LEU A 80 -1.42 -22.87 -3.68
N LYS A 81 -2.71 -22.79 -3.99
CA LYS A 81 -3.31 -23.41 -5.19
C LYS A 81 -3.44 -22.42 -6.34
N ILE A 82 -3.12 -21.15 -6.13
CA ILE A 82 -3.21 -20.13 -7.17
C ILE A 82 -2.12 -20.40 -8.21
N PRO A 83 -2.48 -20.56 -9.49
CA PRO A 83 -1.48 -20.74 -10.53
C PRO A 83 -0.68 -19.44 -10.73
N GLU A 84 0.62 -19.57 -10.96
CA GLU A 84 1.46 -18.43 -11.33
C GLU A 84 0.95 -17.81 -12.64
N GLU A 85 0.86 -16.48 -12.67
CA GLU A 85 0.48 -15.73 -13.85
C GLU A 85 1.56 -14.70 -14.19
N PRO A 86 2.21 -14.80 -15.35
CA PRO A 86 3.23 -13.84 -15.75
C PRO A 86 2.71 -12.40 -15.73
N GLY A 87 3.46 -11.51 -15.08
CA GLY A 87 3.12 -10.10 -14.99
C GLY A 87 2.17 -9.74 -13.84
N TYR A 88 1.85 -10.68 -12.94
CA TYR A 88 1.05 -10.42 -11.75
C TYR A 88 1.66 -11.04 -10.49
N ARG A 89 1.33 -10.44 -9.35
CA ARG A 89 1.56 -10.95 -8.00
C ARG A 89 0.24 -11.10 -7.27
N TYR A 90 0.20 -12.03 -6.33
CA TYR A 90 -0.99 -12.35 -5.56
C TYR A 90 -0.73 -12.17 -4.07
N GLU A 91 -1.68 -11.59 -3.37
CA GLU A 91 -1.67 -11.45 -1.91
C GLU A 91 -3.04 -11.79 -1.36
N VAL A 92 -3.09 -12.24 -0.11
CA VAL A 92 -4.34 -12.41 0.64
C VAL A 92 -4.33 -11.43 1.79
N LEU A 93 -5.28 -10.49 1.79
CA LEU A 93 -5.42 -9.48 2.84
C LEU A 93 -6.72 -9.73 3.61
N ASP A 94 -6.63 -10.29 4.82
CA ASP A 94 -7.78 -10.61 5.68
C ASP A 94 -8.88 -11.41 4.95
N GLY A 95 -8.46 -12.41 4.18
CA GLY A 95 -9.35 -13.28 3.41
C GLY A 95 -9.75 -12.76 2.04
N GLU A 96 -9.30 -11.57 1.64
CA GLU A 96 -9.53 -11.04 0.29
C GLU A 96 -8.33 -11.30 -0.62
N LEU A 97 -8.56 -11.90 -1.80
CA LEU A 97 -7.51 -12.09 -2.79
C LEU A 97 -7.27 -10.78 -3.57
N VAL A 98 -6.04 -10.30 -3.50
CA VAL A 98 -5.55 -9.13 -4.24
C VAL A 98 -4.65 -9.61 -5.36
N LYS A 99 -4.94 -9.15 -6.58
CA LYS A 99 -4.13 -9.39 -7.76
C LYS A 99 -3.54 -8.07 -8.25
N ASP A 100 -2.23 -7.96 -8.15
CA ASP A 100 -1.46 -6.78 -8.50
C ASP A 100 -0.62 -7.01 -9.75
N PRO A 101 -0.45 -6.01 -10.64
CA PRO A 101 0.53 -6.12 -11.71
C PRO A 101 1.94 -6.18 -11.13
N SER A 102 2.87 -6.76 -11.88
CA SER A 102 4.29 -6.68 -11.55
C SER A 102 4.75 -5.22 -11.48
N PRO A 103 5.68 -4.90 -10.55
CA PRO A 103 6.16 -3.53 -10.36
C PRO A 103 6.87 -2.97 -11.59
N SER A 104 6.69 -1.67 -11.88
CA SER A 104 7.45 -0.97 -12.92
C SER A 104 8.95 -0.87 -12.61
N ILE A 105 9.71 -0.57 -13.66
CA ILE A 105 11.15 -0.27 -13.57
C ILE A 105 11.44 0.85 -12.57
N LEU A 106 10.61 1.89 -12.49
CA LEU A 106 10.80 2.98 -11.53
C LEU A 106 10.61 2.48 -10.08
N HIS A 107 9.60 1.66 -9.82
CA HIS A 107 9.39 1.05 -8.52
C HIS A 107 10.58 0.17 -8.12
N GLN A 108 11.09 -0.65 -9.04
CA GLN A 108 12.28 -1.48 -8.82
C GLN A 108 13.54 -0.65 -8.56
N PHE A 109 13.72 0.46 -9.28
CA PHE A 109 14.85 1.37 -9.05
C PHE A 109 14.82 1.98 -7.63
N VAL A 110 13.64 2.43 -7.19
CA VAL A 110 13.44 2.93 -5.82
C VAL A 110 13.71 1.83 -4.80
N SER A 111 13.24 0.60 -5.06
CA SER A 111 13.47 -0.56 -4.19
C SER A 111 14.95 -0.85 -4.02
N GLN A 112 15.71 -0.87 -5.12
CA GLN A 112 17.15 -1.08 -5.07
C GLN A 112 17.86 -0.02 -4.21
N MET A 113 17.57 1.26 -4.43
CA MET A 113 18.22 2.34 -3.68
C MET A 113 17.94 2.26 -2.18
N LEU A 114 16.67 2.00 -1.80
CA LEU A 114 16.29 1.85 -0.40
C LEU A 114 16.95 0.62 0.23
N PHE A 115 16.99 -0.50 -0.50
CA PHE A 115 17.62 -1.72 -0.05
C PHE A 115 19.10 -1.51 0.27
N GLU A 116 19.85 -0.81 -0.58
CA GLU A 116 21.27 -0.51 -0.36
C GLU A 116 21.51 0.32 0.90
N ILE A 117 20.69 1.36 1.11
CA ILE A 117 20.76 2.23 2.29
C ILE A 117 20.48 1.42 3.56
N ILE A 118 19.41 0.63 3.56
CA ILE A 118 19.00 -0.18 4.71
C ILE A 118 20.02 -1.28 5.01
N LYS A 119 20.57 -1.91 3.95
CA LYS A 119 21.60 -2.94 4.07
C LYS A 119 22.87 -2.39 4.69
N ALA A 120 23.31 -1.19 4.29
CA ALA A 120 24.47 -0.56 4.88
C ALA A 120 24.29 -0.32 6.39
N TYR A 121 23.10 0.13 6.80
CA TYR A 121 22.78 0.33 8.22
C TYR A 121 22.80 -0.99 9.02
N PHE A 122 22.13 -2.05 8.54
CA PHE A 122 22.07 -3.32 9.26
C PHE A 122 23.37 -4.11 9.22
N LYS A 123 24.23 -3.88 8.22
CA LYS A 123 25.57 -4.48 8.21
C LYS A 123 26.37 -4.09 9.45
N GLU A 124 26.21 -2.85 9.93
CA GLU A 124 26.92 -2.35 11.12
C GLU A 124 26.16 -2.66 12.42
N THR A 125 24.82 -2.60 12.40
CA THR A 125 24.00 -2.67 13.62
C THR A 125 23.47 -4.07 13.96
N ASP A 126 23.22 -4.92 12.96
CA ASP A 126 22.86 -6.33 13.14
C ASP A 126 23.41 -7.18 11.97
N PRO A 127 24.71 -7.51 11.98
CA PRO A 127 25.35 -8.29 10.91
C PRO A 127 24.74 -9.68 10.69
N GLY A 128 24.00 -10.18 11.70
CA GLY A 128 23.27 -11.44 11.62
C GLY A 128 21.80 -11.27 11.24
N GLY A 129 21.35 -10.08 10.87
CA GLY A 129 20.03 -9.88 10.30
C GLY A 129 19.94 -10.44 8.89
N LEU A 130 18.73 -10.48 8.34
CA LEU A 130 18.47 -10.83 6.95
C LEU A 130 17.58 -9.77 6.32
N LEU A 131 18.05 -9.14 5.25
CA LEU A 131 17.30 -8.19 4.45
C LEU A 131 16.96 -8.86 3.11
N LEU A 132 15.69 -8.82 2.72
CA LEU A 132 15.16 -9.41 1.49
C LEU A 132 14.32 -8.36 0.74
N TYR A 133 14.09 -8.60 -0.54
CA TYR A 133 13.21 -7.82 -1.42
C TYR A 133 12.21 -8.75 -2.11
N ALA A 134 11.07 -8.22 -2.54
CA ALA A 134 10.06 -9.00 -3.27
C ALA A 134 10.60 -9.65 -4.55
N PRO A 135 10.10 -10.83 -4.96
CA PRO A 135 8.98 -11.57 -4.35
C PRO A 135 9.43 -12.44 -3.17
N VAL A 136 8.76 -12.27 -2.02
CA VAL A 136 8.88 -13.14 -0.84
C VAL A 136 7.54 -13.18 -0.13
N ASP A 137 7.03 -14.39 0.10
CA ASP A 137 5.77 -14.58 0.83
C ASP A 137 5.98 -14.42 2.33
N VAL A 138 5.14 -13.59 2.94
CA VAL A 138 5.05 -13.38 4.39
C VAL A 138 3.65 -13.79 4.84
N THR A 139 3.57 -14.95 5.48
CA THR A 139 2.33 -15.48 6.05
C THR A 139 2.17 -14.95 7.47
N LEU A 140 1.19 -14.07 7.70
CA LEU A 140 0.89 -13.45 8.99
C LEU A 140 -0.21 -14.18 9.77
N GLY A 141 -0.99 -15.01 9.07
CA GLY A 141 -2.02 -15.86 9.63
C GLY A 141 -2.70 -16.68 8.54
N ASP A 142 -3.72 -17.46 8.91
CA ASP A 142 -4.40 -18.37 7.98
C ASP A 142 -5.09 -17.65 6.82
N THR A 143 -5.44 -16.38 6.98
CA THR A 143 -6.15 -15.57 5.99
C THR A 143 -5.35 -14.37 5.50
N THR A 144 -4.05 -14.30 5.83
CA THR A 144 -3.24 -13.14 5.51
C THR A 144 -1.85 -13.55 5.05
N VAL A 145 -1.60 -13.36 3.76
CA VAL A 145 -0.34 -13.62 3.07
C VAL A 145 0.01 -12.37 2.26
N VAL A 146 1.15 -11.76 2.57
CA VAL A 146 1.57 -10.49 1.95
C VAL A 146 2.94 -10.63 1.30
N GLN A 147 3.22 -9.76 0.35
CA GLN A 147 4.50 -9.65 -0.34
C GLN A 147 5.03 -8.21 -0.21
N PRO A 148 5.71 -7.88 0.91
CA PRO A 148 6.31 -6.56 1.08
C PRO A 148 7.43 -6.32 0.06
N ASP A 149 7.56 -5.09 -0.43
CA ASP A 149 8.61 -4.75 -1.41
C ASP A 149 10.03 -4.96 -0.83
N ILE A 150 10.24 -4.62 0.44
CA ILE A 150 11.46 -4.93 1.20
C ILE A 150 11.06 -5.39 2.60
N LEU A 151 11.74 -6.43 3.12
CA LEU A 151 11.58 -6.86 4.50
C LEU A 151 12.91 -7.14 5.18
N TYR A 152 12.94 -6.95 6.49
CA TYR A 152 14.09 -7.26 7.33
C TYR A 152 13.68 -8.13 8.51
N ILE A 153 14.49 -9.15 8.77
CA ILE A 153 14.34 -10.11 9.86
C ILE A 153 15.59 -10.00 10.74
N ALA A 154 15.41 -9.55 11.98
CA ALA A 154 16.50 -9.45 12.95
C ALA A 154 17.09 -10.83 13.25
N LYS A 155 18.39 -10.88 13.58
CA LYS A 155 19.11 -12.13 13.90
C LYS A 155 18.38 -13.03 14.89
N GLN A 156 17.81 -12.44 15.94
CA GLN A 156 17.11 -13.15 17.02
C GLN A 156 15.77 -13.75 16.57
N ARG A 157 15.21 -13.29 15.44
CA ARG A 157 13.92 -13.72 14.91
C ARG A 157 14.02 -14.66 13.72
N ARG A 158 15.23 -15.10 13.34
CA ARG A 158 15.44 -15.98 12.17
C ARG A 158 14.60 -17.28 12.16
N GLY A 159 14.08 -17.74 13.30
CA GLY A 159 13.19 -18.91 13.37
C GLY A 159 11.88 -18.79 12.58
N ILE A 160 11.48 -17.57 12.19
CA ILE A 160 10.30 -17.32 11.32
C ILE A 160 10.56 -17.64 9.85
N ILE A 161 11.83 -17.76 9.44
CA ILE A 161 12.19 -18.11 8.07
C ILE A 161 11.94 -19.61 7.88
N LYS A 162 11.23 -19.96 6.80
CA LYS A 162 10.92 -21.33 6.38
C LYS A 162 11.38 -21.54 4.94
N ASP A 163 11.32 -22.78 4.48
CA ASP A 163 11.80 -23.16 3.14
C ASP A 163 11.08 -22.41 2.01
N PHE A 164 9.79 -22.10 2.22
CA PHE A 164 8.94 -21.44 1.22
C PHE A 164 8.35 -20.12 1.73
N GLY A 165 9.20 -19.28 2.35
CA GLY A 165 8.85 -17.92 2.76
C GLY A 165 9.03 -17.65 4.25
N VAL A 166 8.30 -16.66 4.75
CA VAL A 166 8.41 -16.17 6.12
C VAL A 166 7.08 -16.40 6.83
N HIS A 167 7.10 -17.09 7.97
CA HIS A 167 5.92 -17.40 8.77
C HIS A 167 5.94 -16.57 10.05
N GLY A 168 5.23 -15.45 10.03
CA GLY A 168 5.18 -14.45 11.08
C GLY A 168 5.66 -13.08 10.61
N ALA A 169 5.36 -12.04 11.40
CA ALA A 169 5.69 -10.66 11.03
C ALA A 169 7.21 -10.45 10.95
N PRO A 170 7.75 -9.78 9.91
CA PRO A 170 9.15 -9.38 9.89
C PRO A 170 9.44 -8.35 10.99
N THR A 171 10.72 -8.03 11.21
CA THR A 171 11.10 -6.93 12.11
C THR A 171 10.78 -5.57 11.49
N LEU A 172 10.93 -5.47 10.18
CA LEU A 172 10.57 -4.29 9.40
C LEU A 172 10.01 -4.76 8.05
N ALA A 173 8.92 -4.14 7.62
CA ALA A 173 8.39 -4.23 6.28
C ALA A 173 8.35 -2.82 5.67
N VAL A 174 8.72 -2.70 4.39
CA VAL A 174 8.71 -1.45 3.64
C VAL A 174 7.91 -1.66 2.36
N GLU A 175 6.96 -0.77 2.12
CA GLU A 175 6.11 -0.75 0.94
C GLU A 175 6.40 0.51 0.14
N ILE A 176 6.69 0.37 -1.15
CA ILE A 176 6.99 1.46 -2.08
C ILE A 176 5.71 1.77 -2.84
N LEU A 177 5.14 2.93 -2.53
CA LEU A 177 3.87 3.34 -3.12
C LEU A 177 4.05 3.67 -4.60
N SER A 178 3.26 3.01 -5.45
CA SER A 178 3.09 3.38 -6.85
C SER A 178 1.77 4.14 -7.04
N PRO A 179 1.63 4.99 -8.07
CA PRO A 179 0.38 5.70 -8.34
C PRO A 179 -0.85 4.79 -8.60
N SER A 180 -0.61 3.52 -8.96
CA SER A 180 -1.60 2.48 -9.28
C SER A 180 -2.06 1.69 -8.05
N THR A 181 -1.21 1.52 -7.03
CA THR A 181 -1.56 0.90 -5.75
C THR A 181 -2.40 1.90 -4.94
N ARG A 182 -3.70 1.91 -5.25
CA ARG A 182 -4.71 2.79 -4.64
C ARG A 182 -4.54 2.78 -3.11
N ARG A 183 -4.53 3.97 -2.51
CA ARG A 183 -4.53 4.30 -1.07
C ARG A 183 -5.23 3.33 -0.09
N LYS A 184 -6.26 2.61 -0.52
CA LYS A 184 -6.95 1.60 0.30
C LYS A 184 -6.01 0.44 0.66
N ASP A 185 -5.17 0.03 -0.27
CA ASP A 185 -4.23 -1.09 -0.11
C ASP A 185 -3.14 -0.76 0.92
N CYS A 186 -2.58 0.46 0.85
CA CYS A 186 -1.62 0.96 1.83
C CYS A 186 -2.23 1.07 3.25
N LEU A 187 -3.48 1.52 3.38
CA LEU A 187 -4.16 1.59 4.67
C LEU A 187 -4.44 0.19 5.24
N LYS A 188 -4.88 -0.75 4.38
CA LYS A 188 -5.18 -2.12 4.78
C LYS A 188 -3.91 -2.85 5.22
N LYS A 189 -2.84 -2.80 4.43
CA LYS A 189 -1.54 -3.36 4.80
C LYS A 189 -0.97 -2.71 6.06
N LEU A 190 -1.09 -1.40 6.23
CA LEU A 190 -0.67 -0.72 7.46
C LEU A 190 -1.46 -1.21 8.69
N GLN A 191 -2.75 -1.51 8.55
CA GLN A 191 -3.54 -2.11 9.63
C GLN A 191 -3.11 -3.54 9.92
N ILE A 192 -2.84 -4.34 8.88
CA ILE A 192 -2.36 -5.73 9.02
C ILE A 192 -0.99 -5.79 9.73
N TYR A 193 -0.12 -4.81 9.49
CA TYR A 193 1.21 -4.77 10.13
C TYR A 193 1.22 -4.19 11.56
N ARG A 194 0.10 -3.63 12.04
CA ARG A 194 -0.02 -3.01 13.38
C ARG A 194 -0.57 -3.99 14.40
#